data_AF-A0A9P4R1I7-F1
#
_entry.id   AF-A0A9P4R1I7-F1
#
_cell.length_a   1.000
_cell.length_b   1.000
_cell.length_c   1.000
_cell.angle_alpha   90.00
_cell.angle_beta   90.00
_cell.angle_gamma   90.00
#
_symmetry.space_group_name_H-M   'P 1'
#
loop_
_entity.id
_entity.type
_entity.pdbx_description
1 polymer ?
#
loop_
_entity_poly.entity_id
_entity_poly.type
_entity_poly.pdbx_seq_one_letter_code
_entity_poly.pdbx_strand_id
1 'polypeptide(L)' 'VSCSESDTRVDPSRYFNLSANTTSVVKTAGGRTAEAVNTLHSLDQTSRIGMIVVVQHSSE' A
#
# COMPACT_ATOMS: atom_id res chain seq x y z
N VAL A 1 1.91 1.04 0.53
CA VAL A 1 2.05 0.65 -0.90
C VAL A 1 2.44 -0.82 -0.94
N SER A 2 1.75 -1.65 -1.72
CA SER A 2 2.05 -3.08 -1.84
C SER A 2 1.95 -3.57 -3.28
N CYS A 3 2.40 -4.80 -3.55
CA CYS A 3 2.25 -5.41 -4.87
C CYS A 3 0.77 -5.61 -5.23
N SER A 4 0.44 -5.43 -6.52
CA SER A 4 -0.87 -5.69 -7.12
C SER A 4 -1.04 -7.11 -7.64
N GLU A 5 0.01 -7.93 -7.62
CA GLU A 5 -0.06 -9.33 -8.00
C GLU A 5 -1.03 -10.09 -7.08
N SER A 6 -1.69 -11.11 -7.63
CA SER A 6 -2.66 -11.96 -6.94
C SER A 6 -2.00 -12.96 -5.97
N ASP A 7 -0.80 -12.64 -5.47
CA ASP A 7 -0.15 -13.42 -4.42
C ASP A 7 -0.83 -13.12 -3.07
N THR A 8 -1.61 -14.08 -2.59
CA THR A 8 -2.34 -13.99 -1.32
C THR A 8 -1.42 -13.86 -0.08
N ARG A 9 -0.11 -14.08 -0.24
CA ARG A 9 0.93 -13.80 0.79
C ARG A 9 1.23 -12.30 0.92
N VAL A 10 0.72 -11.47 0.02
CA VAL A 10 0.99 -10.03 -0.06
C VAL A 10 -0.32 -9.25 0.13
N ASP A 11 -1.10 -9.63 1.14
CA ASP A 11 -2.24 -8.84 1.59
C ASP A 11 -1.90 -8.11 2.89
N PRO A 12 -1.50 -6.82 2.83
CA PRO A 12 -1.16 -6.05 4.02
C PRO A 12 -2.29 -5.99 5.04
N SER A 13 -3.57 -6.10 4.61
CA SER A 13 -4.71 -6.07 5.52
C SER A 13 -4.80 -7.30 6.43
N ARG A 14 -4.17 -8.41 6.02
CA ARG A 14 -4.13 -9.66 6.80
C ARG A 14 -2.96 -9.71 7.79
N TYR A 15 -1.84 -9.05 7.48
CA TYR A 15 -0.62 -9.06 8.31
C TYR A 15 -0.50 -7.86 9.23
N PHE A 16 -0.93 -6.70 8.74
CA PHE A 16 -1.08 -5.51 9.54
C PHE A 16 -2.56 -5.43 9.91
N ASN A 17 -2.88 -5.39 11.20
CA ASN A 17 -4.25 -5.25 11.68
C ASN A 17 -4.79 -3.83 11.37
N LEU A 18 -4.94 -3.53 10.08
CA LEU A 18 -5.25 -2.21 9.57
C LEU A 18 -6.74 -1.96 9.72
N SER A 19 -7.10 -0.94 10.49
CA SER A 19 -8.47 -0.43 10.46
C SER A 19 -8.70 0.28 9.12
N ALA A 20 -9.78 -0.05 8.42
CA ALA A 20 -10.14 0.56 7.14
C ALA A 20 -10.40 2.08 7.26
N ASN A 21 -10.62 2.58 8.48
CA ASN A 21 -10.92 3.98 8.73
C ASN A 21 -9.66 4.86 8.79
N THR A 22 -8.49 4.29 9.08
CA THR A 22 -7.25 5.05 9.27
C THR A 22 -6.15 4.69 8.28
N THR A 23 -6.40 3.70 7.41
CA THR A 23 -5.35 3.13 6.57
C THR A 23 -5.83 2.88 5.15
N SER A 24 -5.02 3.32 4.19
CA SER A 24 -5.25 3.12 2.77
C SER A 24 -4.19 2.19 2.19
N VAL A 25 -4.63 1.18 1.41
CA VAL A 25 -3.72 0.27 0.71
C VAL A 25 -3.71 0.61 -0.78
N VAL A 26 -2.60 1.18 -1.24
CA VAL A 26 -2.35 1.42 -2.67
C VAL A 26 -1.56 0.23 -3.23
N LYS A 27 -2.11 -0.44 -4.24
CA LYS A 27 -1.47 -1.57 -4.92
C LYS A 27 -0.90 -1.13 -6.27
N THR A 28 0.37 -1.44 -6.52
CA THR A 28 1.08 -1.14 -7.78
C THR A 28 1.90 -2.34 -8.23
N ALA A 29 2.37 -2.36 -9.48
CA ALA A 29 3.19 -3.46 -9.99
C ALA A 29 4.49 -3.57 -9.17
N GLY A 30 4.72 -4.73 -8.54
CA GLY A 30 5.87 -4.96 -7.65
C GLY A 30 5.94 -4.07 -6.40
N GLY A 31 4.85 -3.34 -6.07
CA GLY A 31 4.85 -2.35 -4.98
C GLY A 31 5.70 -1.10 -5.26
N ARG A 32 5.94 -0.78 -6.54
CA ARG A 32 6.71 0.40 -6.95
C ARG A 32 6.03 1.70 -6.50
N THR A 33 6.72 2.48 -5.68
CA THR A 33 6.22 3.77 -5.18
C THR A 33 6.05 4.82 -6.28
N ALA A 34 6.87 4.77 -7.33
CA ALA A 34 6.81 5.74 -8.44
C ALA A 34 5.41 5.80 -9.09
N GLU A 35 4.76 4.64 -9.23
CA GLU A 35 3.39 4.53 -9.77
C GLU A 35 2.32 4.99 -8.77
N ALA A 36 2.64 5.06 -7.48
CA ALA A 36 1.72 5.43 -6.41
C ALA A 36 1.75 6.92 -6.05
N VAL A 37 2.73 7.70 -6.55
CA VAL A 37 2.98 9.09 -6.09
C VAL A 37 1.73 9.98 -6.19
N ASN A 38 1.04 9.97 -7.34
CA ASN A 38 -0.14 10.80 -7.54
C ASN A 38 -1.28 10.40 -6.58
N THR A 39 -1.49 9.10 -6.40
CA THR A 39 -2.50 8.58 -5.46
C THR A 39 -2.15 8.94 -4.02
N LEU A 40 -0.89 8.80 -3.62
CA LEU A 40 -0.42 9.15 -2.28
C LEU A 40 -0.59 10.65 -2.02
N HIS A 41 -0.31 11.50 -3.00
CA HIS A 41 -0.54 12.93 -2.91
C HIS A 41 -2.04 13.24 -2.72
N SER A 42 -2.92 12.66 -3.53
CA SER A 42 -4.37 12.85 -3.38
C SER A 42 -4.90 12.36 -2.03
N LEU A 43 -4.37 11.23 -1.52
CA LEU A 43 -4.74 10.71 -0.21
C LEU A 43 -4.30 11.65 0.92
N ASP A 44 -3.07 12.18 0.87
CA ASP A 44 -2.55 13.12 1.87
C ASP A 44 -3.35 14.43 1.93
N GLN A 45 -3.82 14.92 0.78
CA GLN A 45 -4.71 16.09 0.71
C GLN A 45 -6.09 15.85 1.33
N THR A 46 -6.58 14.60 1.31
CA THR A 46 -7.90 14.24 1.87
C THR A 46 -7.79 13.95 3.38
N SER A 47 -6.75 13.21 3.76
CA SER A 47 -6.45 12.87 5.14
C SER A 47 -4.94 12.77 5.27
N ARG A 48 -4.35 13.67 6.06
CA ARG A 48 -2.90 13.76 6.25
C ARG A 48 -2.29 12.40 6.57
N ILE A 49 -1.32 11.99 5.77
CA ILE A 49 -0.57 10.75 5.94
C ILE A 49 0.60 11.01 6.89
N GLY A 50 0.60 10.35 8.04
CA GLY A 50 1.73 10.40 8.99
C GLY A 50 2.86 9.42 8.68
N MET A 51 2.56 8.36 7.94
CA MET A 51 3.50 7.27 7.65
C MET A 51 3.14 6.55 6.36
N ILE A 52 4.15 6.21 5.57
CA ILE A 52 4.01 5.34 4.40
C ILE A 52 4.82 4.07 4.66
N VAL A 53 4.17 2.92 4.58
CA VAL A 53 4.81 1.60 4.61
C VAL A 53 4.82 1.02 3.20
N VAL A 54 5.99 0.58 2.72
CA VAL A 54 6.16 -0.08 1.42
C VAL A 54 6.40 -1.57 1.68
N VAL A 55 5.57 -2.41 1.09
CA VAL A 55 5.64 -3.87 1.23
C VAL A 55 5.95 -4.47 -0.12
N GLN A 56 7.12 -5.11 -0.22
CA GLN A 56 7.56 -5.88 -1.38
C GLN A 56 7.65 -7.35 -0.99
N HIS A 57 7.66 -8.23 -1.98
CA HIS A 57 7.81 -9.67 -1.77
C HIS A 57 8.90 -10.23 -2.68
N SER A 58 9.52 -11.32 -2.24
CA SER A 58 10.34 -12.18 -3.08
C SER A 58 9.46 -13.24 -3.75
N SER A 59 9.87 -13.68 -4.93
CA SER A 59 9.27 -14.80 -5.66
C SER A 59 9.98 -16.11 -5.31
N GLU A 60 9.97 -16.48 -4.03
CA GLU A 60 10.30 -17.86 -3.61
C GLU A 60 9.04 -18.73 -3.55
#